data_AF-A6XDI0-F1
#
_entry.id   AF-A6XDI0-F1
#
_cell.length_a   1.000
_cell.length_b   1.000
_cell.length_c   1.000
_cell.angle_alpha   90.00
_cell.angle_beta   90.00
_cell.angle_gamma   90.00
#
_symmetry.space_group_name_H-M   'P 1'
#
loop_
_entity.id
_entity.type
_entity.pdbx_description
1 polymer ?
#
loop_
_entity_poly.entity_id
_entity_poly.type
_entity_poly.pdbx_seq_one_letter_code
_entity_poly.pdbx_strand_id
1 'polypeptide(L)'
;MDEFPTEYFLGTAVRLLENVNYRDSNYTREERIENLHYAYNKAAAHFAQERQQKILKVSPKRLEASLRTIVGMVVYSWVKVSKELMADLSIHYTYTLILDDSQDDPFPTMVTYFDDLQAGREQKHPWWILVNEHFPNVLRHFGPFCSLNLIRSTLDFFEGCWIEQYNFHGYPGSYDFPGFLRRINGLGHCVGGSLWPKELFDEQEHFLEITSAIAQMENWMVWVNDLMSFYKEFDDPRDQTSLVKNYAVCESLTLSQALEKLTQDTLQSSEQMMIVFSEKDAKIFQTIECFMHGYITWHLCDNRYRLKEIYEGTKDIVTEDAIKFRKFYEQAAKVGAIDHAEWAYPSVAERLENRKVEEQTVKDEQAALANPEQTVAAVAQEVVA
;
A
#
# COMPACT_ATOMS: atom_id res chain seq x y z
N MET A 1 28.06 -4.01 -5.68
CA MET A 1 28.11 -5.37 -5.14
C MET A 1 27.62 -6.25 -6.25
N ASP A 2 28.37 -7.30 -6.60
CA ASP A 2 28.02 -8.16 -7.74
C ASP A 2 27.10 -9.32 -7.33
N GLU A 3 26.98 -9.59 -6.02
CA GLU A 3 26.12 -10.64 -5.45
C GLU A 3 25.31 -10.11 -4.27
N PHE A 4 24.08 -10.63 -4.11
CA PHE A 4 23.19 -10.26 -3.00
C PHE A 4 23.76 -10.77 -1.66
N PRO A 5 23.84 -9.93 -0.60
CA PRO A 5 24.43 -10.29 0.69
C PRO A 5 23.50 -11.19 1.51
N THR A 6 23.29 -12.43 1.05
CA THR A 6 22.27 -13.36 1.55
C THR A 6 22.42 -13.64 3.05
N GLU A 7 23.62 -14.01 3.53
CA GLU A 7 23.82 -14.32 4.95
C GLU A 7 23.53 -13.12 5.86
N TYR A 8 23.99 -11.93 5.44
CA TYR A 8 23.74 -10.70 6.18
C TYR A 8 22.25 -10.35 6.22
N PHE A 9 21.56 -10.44 5.08
CA PHE A 9 20.11 -10.22 5.00
C PHE A 9 19.34 -11.18 5.92
N LEU A 10 19.68 -12.47 5.92
CA LEU A 10 19.05 -13.46 6.79
C LEU A 10 19.23 -13.11 8.27
N GLY A 11 20.45 -12.80 8.71
CA GLY A 11 20.73 -12.43 10.10
C GLY A 11 20.00 -11.15 10.53
N THR A 12 19.84 -10.18 9.64
CA THR A 12 19.06 -8.97 9.91
C THR A 12 17.55 -9.25 9.97
N ALA A 13 17.01 -9.98 8.99
CA ALA A 13 15.59 -10.32 8.97
C ALA A 13 15.19 -11.12 10.22
N VAL A 14 16.02 -12.08 10.65
CA VAL A 14 15.80 -12.86 11.88
C VAL A 14 15.79 -11.96 13.12
N ARG A 15 16.78 -11.06 13.27
CA ARG A 15 16.82 -10.13 14.41
C ARG A 15 15.62 -9.19 14.46
N LEU A 16 15.16 -8.70 13.31
CA LEU A 16 13.93 -7.91 13.22
C LEU A 16 12.73 -8.70 13.75
N LEU A 17 12.55 -9.93 13.27
CA LEU A 17 11.44 -10.81 13.65
C LEU A 17 11.48 -11.17 15.14
N GLU A 18 12.67 -11.42 15.70
CA GLU A 18 12.86 -11.67 17.13
C GLU A 18 12.56 -10.41 17.96
N ASN A 19 13.04 -9.22 17.57
CA ASN A 19 12.84 -7.97 18.30
C ASN A 19 11.37 -7.58 18.46
N VAL A 20 10.54 -7.83 17.44
CA VAL A 20 9.09 -7.57 17.51
C VAL A 20 8.30 -8.76 18.07
N ASN A 21 8.99 -9.81 18.52
CA ASN A 21 8.40 -11.07 18.99
C ASN A 21 7.39 -11.64 17.97
N TYR A 22 7.77 -11.68 16.70
CA TYR A 22 6.87 -11.96 15.58
C TYR A 22 6.09 -13.26 15.76
N ARG A 23 4.76 -13.13 15.77
CA ARG A 23 3.82 -14.26 15.95
C ARG A 23 2.43 -13.94 15.38
N ASP A 24 2.36 -13.65 14.09
CA ASP A 24 1.07 -13.30 13.45
C ASP A 24 0.01 -14.35 13.75
N SER A 25 -0.96 -13.89 14.54
CA SER A 25 -2.17 -14.58 14.96
C SER A 25 -3.36 -13.63 14.82
N ASN A 26 -3.22 -12.62 13.95
CA ASN A 26 -4.15 -11.51 13.79
C ASN A 26 -5.55 -11.96 13.37
N TYR A 27 -5.61 -13.04 12.57
CA TYR A 27 -6.84 -13.63 12.05
C TYR A 27 -6.71 -15.13 11.93
N THR A 28 -7.85 -15.82 11.98
CA THR A 28 -7.97 -17.12 11.31
C THR A 28 -7.83 -16.95 9.79
N ARG A 29 -7.63 -18.06 9.06
CA ARG A 29 -7.57 -18.01 7.59
C ARG A 29 -8.87 -17.51 7.00
N GLU A 30 -10.00 -17.94 7.57
CA GLU A 30 -11.35 -17.61 7.10
C GLU A 30 -11.67 -16.13 7.29
N GLU A 31 -11.37 -15.56 8.46
CA GLU A 31 -11.53 -14.13 8.73
C GLU A 31 -10.69 -13.28 7.77
N ARG A 32 -9.46 -13.73 7.49
CA ARG A 32 -8.55 -13.05 6.56
C ARG A 32 -9.11 -13.07 5.13
N ILE A 33 -9.61 -14.20 4.65
CA ILE A 33 -10.26 -14.30 3.32
C ILE A 33 -11.50 -13.39 3.25
N GLU A 34 -12.32 -13.38 4.30
CA GLU A 34 -13.53 -12.56 4.33
C GLU A 34 -13.19 -11.06 4.24
N ASN A 35 -12.18 -10.61 5.00
CA ASN A 35 -11.75 -9.21 4.99
C ASN A 35 -11.05 -8.82 3.68
N LEU A 36 -10.20 -9.70 3.15
CA LEU A 36 -9.57 -9.55 1.83
C LEU A 36 -10.63 -9.38 0.74
N HIS A 37 -11.62 -10.27 0.70
CA HIS A 37 -12.66 -10.21 -0.31
C HIS A 37 -13.52 -8.94 -0.16
N TYR A 38 -13.86 -8.55 1.06
CA TYR A 38 -14.64 -7.34 1.32
C TYR A 38 -13.93 -6.09 0.80
N ALA A 39 -12.69 -5.88 1.23
CA ALA A 39 -11.88 -4.73 0.85
C ALA A 39 -11.65 -4.69 -0.67
N TYR A 40 -11.31 -5.84 -1.25
CA TYR A 40 -11.14 -5.99 -2.69
C TYR A 40 -12.42 -5.69 -3.47
N ASN A 41 -13.55 -6.29 -3.10
CA ASN A 41 -14.81 -6.15 -3.83
C ASN A 41 -15.25 -4.68 -3.92
N LYS A 42 -15.14 -3.95 -2.80
CA LYS A 42 -15.50 -2.52 -2.76
C LYS A 42 -14.50 -1.67 -3.55
N ALA A 43 -13.20 -1.90 -3.38
CA ALA A 43 -12.18 -1.16 -4.11
C ALA A 43 -12.21 -1.45 -5.63
N ALA A 44 -12.39 -2.71 -6.04
CA ALA A 44 -12.52 -3.08 -7.44
C ALA A 44 -13.77 -2.47 -8.08
N ALA A 45 -14.90 -2.42 -7.36
CA ALA A 45 -16.09 -1.72 -7.82
C ALA A 45 -15.87 -0.20 -7.97
N HIS A 46 -15.13 0.42 -7.04
CA HIS A 46 -14.72 1.82 -7.11
C HIS A 46 -13.89 2.09 -8.37
N PHE A 47 -12.80 1.35 -8.56
CA PHE A 47 -11.92 1.54 -9.71
C PHE A 47 -12.58 1.16 -11.04
N ALA A 48 -13.59 0.29 -11.06
CA ALA A 48 -14.36 -0.03 -12.26
C ALA A 48 -15.37 1.06 -12.68
N GLN A 49 -15.53 2.15 -11.94
CA GLN A 49 -16.39 3.27 -12.34
C GLN A 49 -15.84 4.00 -13.58
N GLU A 50 -16.73 4.45 -14.47
CA GLU A 50 -16.35 5.10 -15.74
C GLU A 50 -15.43 6.31 -15.52
N ARG A 51 -15.76 7.16 -14.55
CA ARG A 51 -14.97 8.35 -14.20
C ARG A 51 -13.54 7.98 -13.81
N GLN A 52 -13.38 6.92 -13.00
CA GLN A 52 -12.08 6.45 -12.53
C GLN A 52 -11.26 5.90 -13.70
N GLN A 53 -11.86 5.06 -14.54
CA GLN A 53 -11.19 4.52 -15.74
C GLN A 53 -10.79 5.58 -16.76
N LYS A 54 -11.57 6.67 -16.88
CA LYS A 54 -11.29 7.75 -17.83
C LYS A 54 -10.14 8.65 -17.37
N ILE A 55 -10.07 8.92 -16.07
CA ILE A 55 -9.11 9.89 -15.50
C ILE A 55 -7.80 9.20 -15.09
N LEU A 56 -7.87 7.98 -14.55
CA LEU A 56 -6.72 7.24 -14.06
C LEU A 56 -6.01 6.53 -15.22
N LYS A 57 -4.86 7.06 -15.63
CA LYS A 57 -4.04 6.51 -16.72
C LYS A 57 -3.20 5.32 -16.22
N VAL A 58 -3.83 4.18 -16.02
CA VAL A 58 -3.15 2.95 -15.58
C VAL A 58 -3.61 1.77 -16.44
N SER A 59 -2.70 0.86 -16.78
CA SER A 59 -3.10 -0.36 -17.48
C SER A 59 -3.94 -1.25 -16.55
N PRO A 60 -4.98 -1.96 -17.05
CA PRO A 60 -5.81 -2.82 -16.22
C PRO A 60 -5.01 -3.86 -15.43
N LYS A 61 -3.98 -4.44 -16.05
CA LYS A 61 -3.09 -5.41 -15.39
C LYS A 61 -2.31 -4.80 -14.23
N ARG A 62 -1.79 -3.58 -14.40
CA ARG A 62 -1.05 -2.88 -13.31
C ARG A 62 -1.99 -2.50 -12.18
N LEU A 63 -3.15 -1.92 -12.50
CA LEU A 63 -4.18 -1.58 -11.52
C LEU A 63 -4.60 -2.79 -10.69
N GLU A 64 -4.86 -3.93 -11.35
CA GLU A 64 -5.24 -5.17 -10.68
C GLU A 64 -4.13 -5.69 -9.75
N ALA A 65 -2.88 -5.66 -10.19
CA ALA A 65 -1.74 -6.07 -9.37
C ALA A 65 -1.54 -5.14 -8.17
N SER A 66 -1.54 -3.82 -8.37
CA SER A 66 -1.43 -2.82 -7.32
C SER A 66 -2.56 -2.95 -6.30
N LEU A 67 -3.81 -3.13 -6.76
CA LEU A 67 -4.96 -3.29 -5.89
C LEU A 67 -4.84 -4.53 -5.00
N ARG A 68 -4.40 -5.67 -5.56
CA ARG A 68 -4.21 -6.91 -4.78
C ARG A 68 -3.16 -6.73 -3.70
N THR A 69 -2.02 -6.15 -4.06
CA THR A 69 -0.93 -5.89 -3.11
C THR A 69 -1.38 -4.97 -1.98
N ILE A 70 -2.10 -3.89 -2.29
CA ILE A 70 -2.58 -2.95 -1.28
C ILE A 70 -3.70 -3.51 -0.41
N VAL A 71 -4.63 -4.28 -0.97
CA VAL A 71 -5.65 -4.96 -0.16
C VAL A 71 -4.99 -5.93 0.82
N GLY A 72 -3.98 -6.67 0.37
CA GLY A 72 -3.13 -7.49 1.23
C GLY A 72 -2.50 -6.67 2.36
N MET A 73 -1.79 -5.59 2.03
CA MET A 73 -1.15 -4.70 3.00
C MET A 73 -2.14 -4.20 4.06
N VAL A 74 -3.28 -3.65 3.62
CA VAL A 74 -4.25 -3.04 4.54
C VAL A 74 -4.90 -4.08 5.42
N VAL A 75 -5.40 -5.18 4.85
CA VAL A 75 -6.11 -6.20 5.62
C VAL A 75 -5.19 -6.89 6.63
N TYR A 76 -3.92 -7.12 6.26
CA TYR A 76 -2.99 -7.82 7.13
C TYR A 76 -2.55 -6.94 8.29
N SER A 77 -2.40 -5.63 8.07
CA SER A 77 -1.84 -4.71 9.07
C SER A 77 -2.87 -3.90 9.87
N TRP A 78 -3.99 -3.47 9.27
CA TRP A 78 -5.06 -2.73 9.99
C TRP A 78 -6.08 -3.67 10.63
N VAL A 79 -5.58 -4.64 11.40
CA VAL A 79 -6.36 -5.78 11.91
C VAL A 79 -7.55 -5.38 12.77
N LYS A 80 -7.45 -4.27 13.49
CA LYS A 80 -8.44 -3.88 14.50
C LYS A 80 -9.57 -3.01 13.96
N VAL A 81 -9.50 -2.56 12.70
CA VAL A 81 -10.45 -1.60 12.15
C VAL A 81 -11.63 -2.27 11.46
N SER A 82 -12.70 -1.52 11.19
CA SER A 82 -13.85 -2.05 10.44
C SER A 82 -13.50 -2.42 9.00
N LYS A 83 -14.25 -3.37 8.42
CA LYS A 83 -14.09 -3.76 7.00
C LYS A 83 -14.29 -2.58 6.04
N GLU A 84 -15.17 -1.65 6.42
CA GLU A 84 -15.38 -0.40 5.69
C GLU A 84 -14.12 0.47 5.65
N LEU A 85 -13.45 0.65 6.79
CA LEU A 85 -12.21 1.40 6.84
C LEU A 85 -11.08 0.67 6.08
N MET A 86 -10.96 -0.66 6.19
CA MET A 86 -10.01 -1.43 5.38
C MET A 86 -10.22 -1.17 3.89
N ALA A 87 -11.46 -1.23 3.41
CA ALA A 87 -11.77 -0.99 2.01
C ALA A 87 -11.45 0.45 1.57
N ASP A 88 -11.82 1.45 2.37
CA ASP A 88 -11.58 2.85 2.04
C ASP A 88 -10.07 3.18 2.05
N LEU A 89 -9.29 2.62 2.98
CA LEU A 89 -7.83 2.71 2.98
C LEU A 89 -7.21 1.96 1.80
N SER A 90 -7.74 0.79 1.42
CA SER A 90 -7.26 0.06 0.24
C SER A 90 -7.40 0.88 -1.04
N ILE A 91 -8.50 1.62 -1.19
CA ILE A 91 -8.66 2.55 -2.32
C ILE A 91 -7.60 3.65 -2.26
N HIS A 92 -7.44 4.31 -1.11
CA HIS A 92 -6.48 5.41 -0.94
C HIS A 92 -5.04 4.98 -1.23
N TYR A 93 -4.58 3.89 -0.62
CA TYR A 93 -3.22 3.41 -0.84
C TYR A 93 -3.00 2.78 -2.23
N THR A 94 -4.07 2.36 -2.91
CA THR A 94 -3.98 1.96 -4.33
C THR A 94 -3.76 3.18 -5.21
N TYR A 95 -4.42 4.32 -4.92
CA TYR A 95 -4.11 5.56 -5.62
C TYR A 95 -2.66 5.98 -5.43
N THR A 96 -2.11 5.93 -4.21
CA THR A 96 -0.71 6.30 -3.96
C THR A 96 0.25 5.38 -4.71
N LEU A 97 0.06 4.06 -4.64
CA LEU A 97 0.90 3.11 -5.38
C LEU A 97 0.82 3.28 -6.91
N ILE A 98 -0.32 3.73 -7.44
CA ILE A 98 -0.43 4.02 -8.87
C ILE A 98 0.34 5.29 -9.25
N LEU A 99 0.39 6.29 -8.37
CA LEU A 99 1.17 7.51 -8.60
C LEU A 99 2.68 7.25 -8.53
N ASP A 100 3.13 6.39 -7.62
CA ASP A 100 4.52 5.93 -7.47
C ASP A 100 5.11 5.47 -8.81
N ASP A 101 4.31 4.73 -9.58
CA ASP A 101 4.68 4.22 -10.90
C ASP A 101 4.39 5.21 -12.07
N SER A 102 4.08 6.48 -11.79
CA SER A 102 3.79 7.51 -12.81
C SER A 102 5.06 8.17 -13.33
N GLN A 103 5.04 8.58 -14.60
CA GLN A 103 6.15 9.30 -15.25
C GLN A 103 5.68 10.66 -15.84
N ASP A 104 4.43 11.05 -15.57
CA ASP A 104 3.86 12.31 -16.03
C ASP A 104 4.44 13.48 -15.20
N ASP A 105 5.06 14.47 -15.84
CA ASP A 105 5.57 15.69 -15.18
C ASP A 105 4.42 16.47 -14.49
N PRO A 106 4.44 16.62 -13.15
CA PRO A 106 3.40 17.34 -12.43
C PRO A 106 3.37 18.85 -12.72
N PHE A 107 4.49 19.45 -13.12
CA PHE A 107 4.67 20.90 -13.18
C PHE A 107 3.52 21.65 -13.88
N PRO A 108 3.10 21.28 -15.12
CA PRO A 108 2.06 22.02 -15.83
C PRO A 108 0.70 22.02 -15.13
N THR A 109 0.42 20.98 -14.34
CA THR A 109 -0.85 20.82 -13.62
C THR A 109 -0.84 21.42 -12.23
N MET A 110 0.33 21.74 -11.67
CA MET A 110 0.46 22.30 -10.32
C MET A 110 0.51 23.84 -10.29
N VAL A 111 0.64 24.51 -11.44
CA VAL A 111 0.75 25.99 -11.55
C VAL A 111 -0.38 26.74 -10.82
N THR A 112 -1.61 26.21 -10.83
CA THR A 112 -2.77 26.84 -10.19
C THR A 112 -3.30 26.05 -8.99
N TYR A 113 -2.53 25.09 -8.46
CA TYR A 113 -2.98 24.16 -7.43
C TYR A 113 -3.62 24.88 -6.23
N PHE A 114 -2.93 25.89 -5.70
CA PHE A 114 -3.39 26.63 -4.53
C PHE A 114 -4.61 27.50 -4.83
N ASP A 115 -4.62 28.21 -5.95
CA ASP A 115 -5.76 29.06 -6.35
C ASP A 115 -7.02 28.22 -6.61
N ASP A 116 -6.86 27.03 -7.21
CA ASP A 116 -7.95 26.09 -7.45
C ASP A 116 -8.45 25.48 -6.13
N LEU A 117 -7.54 25.10 -5.23
CA LEU A 117 -7.88 24.58 -3.90
C LEU A 117 -8.66 25.61 -3.07
N GLN A 118 -8.13 26.82 -2.95
CA GLN A 118 -8.73 27.90 -2.15
C GLN A 118 -10.10 28.32 -2.68
N ALA A 119 -10.31 28.25 -4.00
CA ALA A 119 -11.58 28.59 -4.64
C ALA A 119 -12.56 27.41 -4.76
N GLY A 120 -12.19 26.21 -4.28
CA GLY A 120 -13.03 25.02 -4.37
C GLY A 120 -13.24 24.51 -5.81
N ARG A 121 -12.29 24.78 -6.72
CA ARG A 121 -12.31 24.23 -8.08
C ARG A 121 -11.67 22.85 -8.10
N GLU A 122 -12.11 22.04 -9.06
CA GLU A 122 -11.48 20.75 -9.35
C GLU A 122 -10.01 20.98 -9.73
N GLN A 123 -9.12 20.14 -9.19
CA GLN A 123 -7.69 20.22 -9.45
C GLN A 123 -7.36 19.84 -10.90
N LYS A 124 -6.24 20.35 -11.44
CA LYS A 124 -5.84 20.04 -12.82
C LYS A 124 -5.15 18.68 -12.96
N HIS A 125 -4.42 18.24 -11.94
CA HIS A 125 -3.75 16.95 -11.99
C HIS A 125 -4.78 15.83 -11.82
N PRO A 126 -4.87 14.85 -12.74
CA PRO A 126 -5.93 13.84 -12.74
C PRO A 126 -5.97 13.01 -11.44
N TRP A 127 -4.81 12.73 -10.86
CA TRP A 127 -4.74 12.03 -9.58
C TRP A 127 -5.37 12.84 -8.43
N TRP A 128 -5.10 14.16 -8.37
CA TRP A 128 -5.66 15.03 -7.32
C TRP A 128 -7.18 15.17 -7.45
N ILE A 129 -7.73 15.10 -8.67
CA ILE A 129 -9.18 15.06 -8.89
C ILE A 129 -9.78 13.87 -8.14
N LEU A 130 -9.28 12.66 -8.44
CA LEU A 130 -9.85 11.43 -7.94
C LEU A 130 -9.60 11.24 -6.44
N VAL A 131 -8.40 11.57 -5.96
CA VAL A 131 -8.04 11.41 -4.55
C VAL A 131 -8.80 12.38 -3.68
N ASN A 132 -8.91 13.67 -4.04
CA ASN A 132 -9.65 14.64 -3.24
C ASN A 132 -11.16 14.34 -3.25
N GLU A 133 -11.70 13.84 -4.37
CA GLU A 133 -13.09 13.39 -4.46
C GLU A 133 -13.37 12.19 -3.55
N HIS A 134 -12.45 11.23 -3.48
CA HIS A 134 -12.58 10.04 -2.64
C HIS A 134 -12.25 10.28 -1.15
N PHE A 135 -11.36 11.23 -0.84
CA PHE A 135 -10.78 11.41 0.50
C PHE A 135 -11.81 11.49 1.64
N PRO A 136 -12.98 12.15 1.48
CA PRO A 136 -14.01 12.16 2.53
C PRO A 136 -14.45 10.76 2.99
N ASN A 137 -14.43 9.75 2.12
CA ASN A 137 -14.75 8.35 2.48
C ASN A 137 -13.70 7.73 3.41
N VAL A 138 -12.47 8.22 3.40
CA VAL A 138 -11.40 7.83 4.33
C VAL A 138 -11.49 8.68 5.60
N LEU A 139 -11.53 10.01 5.46
CA LEU A 139 -11.48 10.94 6.58
C LEU A 139 -12.68 10.83 7.53
N ARG A 140 -13.83 10.34 7.03
CA ARG A 140 -15.02 10.08 7.87
C ARG A 140 -14.74 9.14 9.04
N HIS A 141 -13.72 8.29 8.95
CA HIS A 141 -13.35 7.32 9.99
C HIS A 141 -12.52 7.90 11.13
N PHE A 142 -12.02 9.14 10.99
CA PHE A 142 -11.03 9.69 11.89
C PHE A 142 -11.50 10.98 12.58
N GLY A 143 -10.83 11.32 13.68
CA GLY A 143 -10.88 12.65 14.30
C GLY A 143 -10.09 13.67 13.48
N PRO A 144 -10.22 14.97 13.79
CA PRO A 144 -9.56 16.04 13.03
C PRO A 144 -8.03 15.96 13.04
N PHE A 145 -7.38 15.51 14.13
CA PHE A 145 -5.92 15.44 14.19
C PHE A 145 -5.34 14.32 13.31
N CYS A 146 -5.92 13.12 13.36
CA CYS A 146 -5.55 12.01 12.48
C CYS A 146 -5.90 12.36 11.03
N SER A 147 -7.07 12.94 10.77
CA SER A 147 -7.46 13.41 9.41
C SER A 147 -6.41 14.36 8.83
N LEU A 148 -5.91 15.31 9.62
CA LEU A 148 -4.87 16.25 9.18
C LEU A 148 -3.56 15.54 8.86
N ASN A 149 -3.17 14.51 9.63
CA ASN A 149 -1.97 13.73 9.33
C ASN A 149 -2.07 12.97 8.02
N LEU A 150 -3.23 12.38 7.72
CA LEU A 150 -3.50 11.75 6.42
C LEU A 150 -3.34 12.77 5.28
N ILE A 151 -4.01 13.93 5.40
CA ILE A 151 -3.95 14.98 4.36
C ILE A 151 -2.52 15.44 4.10
N ARG A 152 -1.76 15.79 5.16
CA ARG A 152 -0.38 16.27 5.01
C ARG A 152 0.51 15.20 4.37
N SER A 153 0.42 13.98 4.87
CA SER A 153 1.27 12.89 4.37
C SER A 153 0.98 12.53 2.92
N THR A 154 -0.28 12.63 2.47
CA THR A 154 -0.65 12.44 1.06
C THR A 154 -0.11 13.57 0.18
N LEU A 155 -0.08 14.81 0.69
CA LEU A 155 0.55 15.95 0.00
C LEU A 155 2.06 15.77 -0.10
N ASP A 156 2.72 15.40 1.00
CA ASP A 156 4.15 15.10 1.06
C ASP A 156 4.51 13.98 0.06
N PHE A 157 3.67 12.93 -0.03
CA PHE A 157 3.84 11.83 -0.97
C PHE A 157 3.82 12.27 -2.42
N PHE A 158 2.90 13.17 -2.79
CA PHE A 158 2.85 13.72 -4.13
C PHE A 158 4.13 14.49 -4.49
N GLU A 159 4.68 15.27 -3.55
CA GLU A 159 5.97 15.93 -3.72
C GLU A 159 7.13 14.92 -3.83
N GLY A 160 7.10 13.85 -3.02
CA GLY A 160 8.05 12.74 -3.09
C GLY A 160 8.10 12.11 -4.49
N CYS A 161 6.95 11.70 -5.03
CA CYS A 161 6.87 11.14 -6.38
C CYS A 161 7.35 12.12 -7.45
N TRP A 162 7.11 13.43 -7.27
CA TRP A 162 7.63 14.44 -8.20
C TRP A 162 9.16 14.49 -8.17
N ILE A 163 9.78 14.48 -6.99
CA ILE A 163 11.25 14.46 -6.86
C ILE A 163 11.85 13.19 -7.46
N GLU A 164 11.20 12.04 -7.30
CA GLU A 164 11.69 10.75 -7.81
C GLU A 164 11.73 10.67 -9.34
N GLN A 165 10.93 11.46 -10.05
CA GLN A 165 11.00 11.53 -11.53
C GLN A 165 12.36 12.00 -12.04
N TYR A 166 13.14 12.70 -11.22
CA TYR A 166 14.48 13.15 -11.57
C TYR A 166 15.55 12.06 -11.40
N ASN A 167 15.19 10.90 -10.82
CA ASN A 167 16.10 9.81 -10.51
C ASN A 167 17.37 10.31 -9.80
N PHE A 168 17.20 11.27 -8.89
CA PHE A 168 18.28 11.98 -8.20
C PHE A 168 18.54 11.36 -6.83
N HIS A 169 19.75 10.86 -6.63
CA HIS A 169 20.17 10.19 -5.39
C HIS A 169 20.71 11.13 -4.31
N GLY A 170 20.68 12.44 -4.56
CA GLY A 170 21.36 13.44 -3.74
C GLY A 170 22.79 13.73 -4.20
N TYR A 171 23.33 14.86 -3.77
CA TYR A 171 24.74 15.19 -4.01
C TYR A 171 25.63 14.50 -2.96
N PRO A 172 26.85 14.05 -3.33
CA PRO A 172 27.83 13.60 -2.34
C PRO A 172 28.06 14.67 -1.25
N GLY A 173 27.96 14.27 0.01
CA GLY A 173 28.01 15.16 1.18
C GLY A 173 26.64 15.69 1.65
N SER A 174 25.54 15.41 0.94
CA SER A 174 24.18 15.82 1.32
C SER A 174 23.54 14.80 2.27
N TYR A 175 24.10 14.67 3.49
CA TYR A 175 23.74 13.61 4.45
C TYR A 175 22.26 13.60 4.85
N ASP A 176 21.57 14.75 4.81
CA ASP A 176 20.15 14.85 5.17
C ASP A 176 19.20 14.44 4.03
N PHE A 177 19.68 14.35 2.78
CA PHE A 177 18.84 14.08 1.62
C PHE A 177 18.15 12.71 1.66
N PRO A 178 18.82 11.58 1.97
CA PRO A 178 18.19 10.27 1.96
C PRO A 178 16.99 10.19 2.94
N GLY A 179 17.17 10.66 4.18
CA GLY A 179 16.10 10.68 5.18
C GLY A 179 15.03 11.74 4.93
N PHE A 180 15.36 12.85 4.24
CA PHE A 180 14.36 13.79 3.74
C PHE A 180 13.45 13.14 2.69
N LEU A 181 14.03 12.60 1.61
CA LEU A 181 13.27 11.99 0.51
C LEU A 181 12.41 10.82 1.00
N ARG A 182 12.98 9.98 1.89
CA ARG A 182 12.25 8.82 2.39
C ARG A 182 11.03 9.18 3.25
N ARG A 183 11.08 10.29 4.00
CA ARG A 183 9.91 10.75 4.77
C ARG A 183 8.81 11.26 3.87
N ILE A 184 9.15 12.06 2.86
CA ILE A 184 8.15 12.64 1.96
C ILE A 184 7.47 11.56 1.10
N ASN A 185 8.20 10.56 0.56
CA ASN A 185 7.61 9.46 -0.21
C ASN A 185 7.10 8.29 0.66
N GLY A 186 7.31 8.34 1.98
CA GLY A 186 7.11 7.18 2.86
C GLY A 186 5.68 6.98 3.37
N LEU A 187 4.79 7.96 3.22
CA LEU A 187 3.42 7.93 3.78
C LEU A 187 3.34 7.65 5.29
N GLY A 188 4.42 7.88 6.04
CA GLY A 188 4.54 7.45 7.43
C GLY A 188 3.46 8.05 8.35
N HIS A 189 3.15 9.34 8.19
CA HIS A 189 2.07 9.98 8.95
C HIS A 189 0.67 9.55 8.51
N CYS A 190 0.48 9.20 7.22
CA CYS A 190 -0.78 8.62 6.73
C CYS A 190 -1.03 7.26 7.38
N VAL A 191 0.00 6.41 7.38
CA VAL A 191 -0.05 5.08 8.00
C VAL A 191 -0.24 5.19 9.50
N GLY A 192 0.65 5.91 10.19
CA GLY A 192 0.57 6.10 11.63
C GLY A 192 -0.74 6.73 12.08
N GLY A 193 -1.29 7.70 11.34
CA GLY A 193 -2.54 8.38 11.68
C GLY A 193 -3.79 7.54 11.39
N SER A 194 -3.73 6.61 10.43
CA SER A 194 -4.89 5.81 10.02
C SER A 194 -5.13 4.57 10.88
N LEU A 195 -4.27 4.31 11.87
CA LEU A 195 -4.44 3.22 12.84
C LEU A 195 -5.53 3.50 13.89
N TRP A 196 -6.01 4.74 14.00
CA TRP A 196 -6.81 5.21 15.13
C TRP A 196 -8.21 5.69 14.71
N PRO A 197 -9.09 4.81 14.20
CA PRO A 197 -10.43 5.23 13.85
C PRO A 197 -11.18 5.71 15.10
N LYS A 198 -11.94 6.81 14.94
CA LYS A 198 -12.69 7.43 16.05
C LYS A 198 -13.81 6.56 16.60
N GLU A 199 -14.17 5.49 15.88
CA GLU A 199 -15.10 4.46 16.37
C GLU A 199 -14.48 3.59 17.48
N LEU A 200 -13.15 3.53 17.55
CA LEU A 200 -12.40 2.71 18.50
C LEU A 200 -11.57 3.54 19.49
N PHE A 201 -11.11 4.72 19.10
CA PHE A 201 -10.19 5.52 19.90
C PHE A 201 -10.72 6.94 20.04
N ASP A 202 -10.77 7.45 21.27
CA ASP A 202 -10.94 8.88 21.50
C ASP A 202 -9.61 9.58 21.27
N GLU A 203 -9.56 10.43 20.24
CA GLU A 203 -8.36 11.15 19.79
C GLU A 203 -7.85 12.16 20.81
N GLN A 204 -8.73 12.72 21.66
CA GLN A 204 -8.32 13.66 22.72
C GLN A 204 -7.77 12.91 23.93
N GLU A 205 -8.42 11.81 24.32
CA GLU A 205 -7.97 10.99 25.44
C GLU A 205 -6.61 10.35 25.17
N HIS A 206 -6.39 9.84 23.96
CA HIS A 206 -5.16 9.13 23.55
C HIS A 206 -4.18 10.00 22.76
N PHE A 207 -4.30 11.33 22.84
CA PHE A 207 -3.55 12.25 21.96
C PHE A 207 -2.03 12.04 22.03
N LEU A 208 -1.48 11.81 23.23
CA LEU A 208 -0.04 11.65 23.43
C LEU A 208 0.46 10.32 22.88
N GLU A 209 -0.29 9.24 23.08
CA GLU A 209 -0.01 7.92 22.57
C GLU A 209 -0.09 7.90 21.04
N ILE A 210 -1.16 8.45 20.47
CA ILE A 210 -1.36 8.56 19.01
C ILE A 210 -0.23 9.37 18.37
N THR A 211 0.10 10.54 18.94
CA THR A 211 1.20 11.38 18.42
C THR A 211 2.53 10.65 18.47
N SER A 212 2.81 9.96 19.60
CA SER A 212 4.04 9.19 19.77
C SER A 212 4.10 8.00 18.82
N ALA A 213 2.96 7.35 18.56
CA ALA A 213 2.89 6.23 17.64
C ALA A 213 3.07 6.69 16.19
N ILE A 214 2.48 7.82 15.78
CA ILE A 214 2.73 8.43 14.47
C ILE A 214 4.23 8.68 14.27
N ALA A 215 4.89 9.32 15.23
CA ALA A 215 6.31 9.66 15.13
C ALA A 215 7.25 8.43 15.08
N GLN A 216 6.96 7.38 15.86
CA GLN A 216 7.79 6.17 15.84
C GLN A 216 7.46 5.27 14.64
N MET A 217 6.18 5.16 14.28
CA MET A 217 5.71 4.30 13.18
C MET A 217 6.12 4.83 11.82
N GLU A 218 6.23 6.16 11.66
CA GLU A 218 6.77 6.78 10.44
C GLU A 218 8.08 6.12 10.02
N ASN A 219 9.05 6.07 10.94
CA ASN A 219 10.36 5.49 10.67
C ASN A 219 10.33 3.96 10.62
N TRP A 220 9.66 3.32 11.58
CA TRP A 220 9.62 1.86 11.65
C TRP A 220 9.09 1.25 10.35
N MET A 221 7.95 1.76 9.87
CA MET A 221 7.26 1.21 8.70
C MET A 221 8.09 1.37 7.43
N VAL A 222 8.67 2.56 7.20
CA VAL A 222 9.46 2.82 5.98
C VAL A 222 10.74 2.00 5.98
N TRP A 223 11.43 1.88 7.12
CA TRP A 223 12.69 1.12 7.23
C TRP A 223 12.48 -0.38 7.13
N VAL A 224 11.42 -0.92 7.74
CA VAL A 224 11.04 -2.33 7.55
C VAL A 224 10.74 -2.59 6.08
N ASN A 225 10.04 -1.68 5.40
CA ASN A 225 9.80 -1.81 3.96
C ASN A 225 11.10 -1.78 3.17
N ASP A 226 11.99 -0.81 3.39
CA ASP A 226 13.29 -0.72 2.70
C ASP A 226 14.14 -1.98 2.93
N LEU A 227 14.11 -2.55 4.14
CA LEU A 227 14.83 -3.78 4.46
C LEU A 227 14.23 -4.97 3.71
N MET A 228 12.91 -5.16 3.77
CA MET A 228 12.22 -6.29 3.13
C MET A 228 12.16 -6.17 1.60
N SER A 229 12.20 -4.94 1.06
CA SER A 229 12.23 -4.68 -0.38
C SER A 229 13.64 -4.70 -0.95
N PHE A 230 14.69 -4.60 -0.13
CA PHE A 230 16.07 -4.60 -0.57
C PHE A 230 16.39 -5.73 -1.56
N TYR A 231 15.83 -6.92 -1.36
CA TYR A 231 16.00 -8.05 -2.29
C TYR A 231 15.44 -7.79 -3.68
N LYS A 232 14.19 -7.33 -3.79
CA LYS A 232 13.59 -7.04 -5.10
C LYS A 232 14.30 -5.88 -5.80
N GLU A 233 14.83 -4.92 -5.03
CA GLU A 233 15.44 -3.67 -5.52
C GLU A 233 16.93 -3.81 -5.86
N PHE A 234 17.58 -4.87 -5.37
CA PHE A 234 19.03 -5.04 -5.47
C PHE A 234 19.51 -4.93 -6.93
N ASP A 235 18.82 -5.62 -7.84
CA ASP A 235 19.13 -5.66 -9.28
C ASP A 235 18.08 -4.98 -10.16
N ASP A 236 17.06 -4.29 -9.59
CA ASP A 236 16.01 -3.65 -10.41
C ASP A 236 16.48 -2.28 -10.94
N PRO A 237 16.61 -2.08 -12.26
CA PRO A 237 17.02 -0.79 -12.84
C PRO A 237 16.01 0.34 -12.64
N ARG A 238 14.77 0.04 -12.22
CA ARG A 238 13.74 1.05 -11.94
C ARG A 238 13.81 1.55 -10.50
N ASP A 239 14.16 0.68 -9.57
CA ASP A 239 14.23 1.00 -8.14
C ASP A 239 15.64 1.51 -7.76
N GLN A 240 16.11 2.55 -8.46
CA GLN A 240 17.46 3.08 -8.24
C GLN A 240 17.48 4.11 -7.10
N THR A 241 16.46 4.97 -6.95
CA THR A 241 16.41 5.99 -5.90
C THR A 241 15.95 5.48 -4.52
N SER A 242 16.33 4.25 -4.14
CA SER A 242 15.98 3.70 -2.82
C SER A 242 16.83 4.32 -1.69
N LEU A 243 16.34 4.24 -0.45
CA LEU A 243 17.03 4.80 0.72
C LEU A 243 18.48 4.31 0.84
N VAL A 244 18.71 3.00 0.66
CA VAL A 244 20.04 2.38 0.78
C VAL A 244 20.99 2.88 -0.32
N LYS A 245 20.50 3.01 -1.56
CA LYS A 245 21.30 3.54 -2.67
C LYS A 245 21.60 5.03 -2.50
N ASN A 246 20.65 5.79 -1.95
CA ASN A 246 20.83 7.21 -1.66
C ASN A 246 21.86 7.43 -0.53
N TYR A 247 21.86 6.58 0.52
CA TYR A 247 22.94 6.59 1.52
C TYR A 247 24.31 6.34 0.90
N ALA A 248 24.42 5.35 0.02
CA ALA A 248 25.70 5.05 -0.65
C ALA A 248 26.25 6.27 -1.42
N VAL A 249 25.39 7.02 -2.11
CA VAL A 249 25.79 8.23 -2.85
C VAL A 249 26.07 9.41 -1.92
N CYS A 250 25.12 9.77 -1.05
CA CYS A 250 25.21 10.97 -0.23
C CYS A 250 26.30 10.87 0.84
N GLU A 251 26.46 9.72 1.48
CA GLU A 251 27.42 9.51 2.57
C GLU A 251 28.75 8.89 2.08
N SER A 252 28.90 8.66 0.76
CA SER A 252 30.06 7.97 0.17
C SER A 252 30.33 6.59 0.81
N LEU A 253 29.26 5.88 1.14
CA LEU A 253 29.30 4.55 1.73
C LEU A 253 29.32 3.47 0.66
N THR A 254 29.90 2.31 1.00
CA THR A 254 29.61 1.09 0.25
C THR A 254 28.15 0.68 0.47
N LEU A 255 27.57 -0.05 -0.48
CA LEU A 255 26.19 -0.54 -0.35
C LEU A 255 26.01 -1.42 0.91
N SER A 256 27.05 -2.14 1.35
CA SER A 256 27.03 -2.94 2.58
C SER A 256 26.96 -2.06 3.83
N GLN A 257 27.71 -0.95 3.87
CA GLN A 257 27.66 0.01 4.98
C GLN A 257 26.30 0.74 5.02
N ALA A 258 25.72 1.08 3.86
CA ALA A 258 24.39 1.65 3.79
C ALA A 258 23.30 0.67 4.29
N LEU A 259 23.42 -0.61 3.95
CA LEU A 259 22.52 -1.65 4.45
C LEU A 259 22.69 -1.89 5.95
N GLU A 260 23.92 -1.82 6.47
CA GLU A 260 24.20 -1.88 7.91
C GLU A 260 23.57 -0.71 8.66
N LYS A 261 23.64 0.50 8.10
CA LYS A 261 22.96 1.67 8.66
C LYS A 261 21.45 1.45 8.76
N LEU A 262 20.81 1.04 7.67
CA LEU A 262 19.38 0.71 7.66
C LEU A 262 19.03 -0.37 8.68
N THR A 263 19.87 -1.39 8.79
CA THR A 263 19.68 -2.50 9.75
C THR A 263 19.68 -1.99 11.19
N GLN A 264 20.66 -1.17 11.57
CA GLN A 264 20.75 -0.62 12.92
C GLN A 264 19.53 0.25 13.26
N ASP A 265 19.16 1.14 12.34
CA ASP A 265 18.00 2.03 12.50
C ASP A 265 16.69 1.23 12.65
N THR A 266 16.51 0.18 11.83
CA THR A 266 15.32 -0.71 11.88
C THR A 266 15.22 -1.48 13.19
N LEU A 267 16.33 -2.08 13.65
CA LEU A 267 16.36 -2.89 14.86
C LEU A 267 16.14 -2.03 16.11
N GLN A 268 16.77 -0.86 16.17
CA GLN A 268 16.57 0.09 17.26
C GLN A 268 15.12 0.59 17.27
N SER A 269 14.56 0.96 16.12
CA SER A 269 13.15 1.38 16.03
C SER A 269 12.20 0.29 16.53
N SER A 270 12.45 -0.96 16.16
CA SER A 270 11.63 -2.11 16.57
C SER A 270 11.67 -2.33 18.08
N GLU A 271 12.86 -2.27 18.68
CA GLU A 271 13.02 -2.41 20.14
C GLU A 271 12.32 -1.26 20.88
N GLN A 272 12.53 -0.03 20.44
CA GLN A 272 11.91 1.15 21.07
C GLN A 272 10.38 1.14 20.97
N MET A 273 9.82 0.65 19.86
CA MET A 273 8.37 0.50 19.73
C MET A 273 7.81 -0.43 20.81
N MET A 274 8.47 -1.57 21.06
CA MET A 274 8.04 -2.52 22.10
C MET A 274 8.22 -1.93 23.50
N ILE A 275 9.33 -1.25 23.78
CA ILE A 275 9.61 -0.66 25.10
C ILE A 275 8.61 0.45 25.43
N VAL A 276 8.39 1.40 24.50
CA VAL A 276 7.58 2.59 24.77
C VAL A 276 6.10 2.25 24.97
N PHE A 277 5.56 1.29 24.22
CA PHE A 277 4.13 1.02 24.20
C PHE A 277 3.69 -0.17 25.06
N SER A 278 4.59 -1.07 25.48
CA SER A 278 4.22 -2.27 26.25
C SER A 278 3.52 -1.99 27.58
N GLU A 279 3.80 -0.84 28.21
CA GLU A 279 3.19 -0.41 29.47
C GLU A 279 2.08 0.66 29.28
N LYS A 280 1.71 0.95 28.02
CA LYS A 280 0.63 1.91 27.70
C LYS A 280 -0.73 1.21 27.65
N ASP A 281 -1.76 1.95 27.24
CA ASP A 281 -3.09 1.38 27.03
C ASP A 281 -3.00 0.10 26.16
N ALA A 282 -3.61 -0.97 26.65
CA ALA A 282 -3.48 -2.29 26.05
C ALA A 282 -4.05 -2.34 24.63
N LYS A 283 -5.07 -1.55 24.33
CA LYS A 283 -5.69 -1.49 22.99
C LYS A 283 -4.78 -0.73 22.01
N ILE A 284 -4.11 0.32 22.48
CA ILE A 284 -3.08 1.03 21.70
C ILE A 284 -1.94 0.06 21.35
N PHE A 285 -1.34 -0.59 22.37
CA PHE A 285 -0.24 -1.51 22.15
C PHE A 285 -0.62 -2.68 21.23
N GLN A 286 -1.80 -3.27 21.45
CA GLN A 286 -2.29 -4.36 20.61
C GLN A 286 -2.47 -3.92 19.14
N THR A 287 -2.89 -2.68 18.89
CA THR A 287 -3.03 -2.16 17.52
C THR A 287 -1.67 -2.03 16.84
N ILE A 288 -0.66 -1.53 17.57
CA ILE A 288 0.73 -1.42 17.08
C ILE A 288 1.32 -2.81 16.83
N GLU A 289 1.20 -3.73 17.79
CA GLU A 289 1.73 -5.10 17.65
C GLU A 289 1.09 -5.83 16.46
N CYS A 290 -0.24 -5.76 16.33
CA CYS A 290 -0.95 -6.34 15.20
C CYS A 290 -0.50 -5.73 13.86
N PHE A 291 -0.29 -4.40 13.81
CA PHE A 291 0.22 -3.74 12.62
C PHE A 291 1.63 -4.25 12.26
N MET A 292 2.55 -4.28 13.22
CA MET A 292 3.92 -4.71 12.97
C MET A 292 3.97 -6.15 12.46
N HIS A 293 3.25 -7.06 13.11
CA HIS A 293 3.22 -8.46 12.69
C HIS A 293 2.54 -8.61 11.33
N GLY A 294 1.39 -7.97 11.13
CA GLY A 294 0.66 -8.01 9.86
C GLY A 294 1.47 -7.47 8.68
N TYR A 295 2.19 -6.37 8.89
CA TYR A 295 3.00 -5.73 7.86
C TYR A 295 4.18 -6.61 7.46
N ILE A 296 4.82 -7.28 8.42
CA ILE A 296 5.86 -8.28 8.16
C ILE A 296 5.29 -9.49 7.43
N THR A 297 4.15 -10.04 7.87
CA THR A 297 3.49 -11.18 7.21
C THR A 297 3.21 -10.87 5.75
N TRP A 298 2.68 -9.67 5.48
CA TRP A 298 2.41 -9.21 4.13
C TRP A 298 3.68 -9.19 3.26
N HIS A 299 4.80 -8.65 3.74
CA HIS A 299 6.07 -8.68 3.00
C HIS A 299 6.54 -10.10 2.69
N LEU A 300 6.41 -11.02 3.65
CA LEU A 300 6.83 -12.42 3.48
C LEU A 300 5.93 -13.19 2.51
N CYS A 301 4.66 -12.80 2.36
CA CYS A 301 3.67 -13.52 1.56
C CYS A 301 3.39 -12.90 0.19
N ASP A 302 3.53 -11.58 0.03
CA ASP A 302 3.23 -10.89 -1.22
C ASP A 302 4.33 -11.12 -2.27
N ASN A 303 3.93 -11.58 -3.46
CA ASN A 303 4.85 -11.91 -4.54
C ASN A 303 5.67 -10.71 -5.04
N ARG A 304 5.25 -9.47 -4.79
CA ARG A 304 6.00 -8.25 -5.14
C ARG A 304 7.40 -8.25 -4.53
N TYR A 305 7.57 -8.74 -3.31
CA TYR A 305 8.85 -8.68 -2.58
C TYR A 305 9.79 -9.84 -2.89
N ARG A 306 9.29 -10.88 -3.57
CA ARG A 306 10.09 -12.02 -4.03
C ARG A 306 10.85 -12.76 -2.92
N LEU A 307 10.46 -12.61 -1.65
CA LEU A 307 11.12 -13.26 -0.51
C LEU A 307 10.98 -14.79 -0.51
N LYS A 308 10.04 -15.32 -1.31
CA LYS A 308 9.97 -16.74 -1.64
C LYS A 308 11.25 -17.25 -2.31
N GLU A 309 11.88 -16.45 -3.16
CA GLU A 309 13.13 -16.81 -3.85
C GLU A 309 14.27 -16.97 -2.83
N ILE A 310 14.34 -16.11 -1.80
CA ILE A 310 15.27 -16.27 -0.68
C ILE A 310 14.97 -17.54 0.12
N TYR A 311 13.70 -17.78 0.45
CA TYR A 311 13.30 -19.00 1.15
C TYR A 311 13.72 -20.27 0.39
N GLU A 312 13.49 -20.31 -0.93
CA GLU A 312 13.84 -21.44 -1.78
C GLU A 312 15.36 -21.57 -1.96
N GLY A 313 16.06 -20.47 -2.23
CA GLY A 313 17.50 -20.44 -2.46
C GLY A 313 18.34 -20.75 -1.22
N THR A 314 17.75 -20.70 -0.02
CA THR A 314 18.46 -20.93 1.25
C THR A 314 18.16 -22.30 1.87
N LYS A 315 17.36 -23.18 1.23
CA LYS A 315 16.97 -24.49 1.79
C LYS A 315 18.15 -25.38 2.18
N ASP A 316 19.23 -25.35 1.40
CA ASP A 316 20.43 -26.15 1.63
C ASP A 316 21.42 -25.48 2.60
N ILE A 317 21.17 -24.23 3.01
CA ILE A 317 21.98 -23.49 3.98
C ILE A 317 21.55 -23.87 5.40
N VAL A 318 22.52 -24.36 6.20
CA VAL A 318 22.32 -24.90 7.56
C VAL A 318 22.79 -23.97 8.67
N THR A 319 22.99 -22.68 8.39
CA THR A 319 23.28 -21.67 9.41
C THR A 319 22.06 -21.45 10.31
N GLU A 320 22.29 -20.97 11.54
CA GLU A 320 21.22 -20.69 12.50
C GLU A 320 20.19 -19.71 11.93
N ASP A 321 20.66 -18.61 11.33
CA ASP A 321 19.81 -17.57 10.75
C ASP A 321 18.99 -18.09 9.56
N ALA A 322 19.58 -18.91 8.68
CA ALA A 322 18.83 -19.49 7.57
C ALA A 322 17.71 -20.42 8.07
N ILE A 323 17.98 -21.23 9.09
CA ILE A 323 16.97 -22.10 9.70
C ILE A 323 15.87 -21.28 10.37
N LYS A 324 16.22 -20.24 11.13
CA LYS A 324 15.25 -19.35 11.80
C LYS A 324 14.39 -18.59 10.80
N PHE A 325 15.00 -18.00 9.77
CA PHE A 325 14.28 -17.30 8.71
C PHE A 325 13.27 -18.22 8.03
N ARG A 326 13.65 -19.44 7.66
CA ARG A 326 12.71 -20.41 7.05
C ARG A 326 11.54 -20.74 7.98
N LYS A 327 11.76 -20.89 9.28
CA LYS A 327 10.68 -21.10 10.26
C LYS A 327 9.70 -19.92 10.31
N PHE A 328 10.21 -18.69 10.35
CA PHE A 328 9.36 -17.49 10.34
C PHE A 328 8.61 -17.32 9.01
N TYR A 329 9.28 -17.61 7.89
CA TYR A 329 8.66 -17.60 6.57
C TYR A 329 7.51 -18.61 6.48
N GLU A 330 7.73 -19.85 6.94
CA GLU A 330 6.69 -20.89 6.99
C GLU A 330 5.54 -20.52 7.92
N GLN A 331 5.83 -19.88 9.05
CA GLN A 331 4.83 -19.36 9.97
C GLN A 331 3.98 -18.27 9.31
N ALA A 332 4.59 -17.33 8.59
CA ALA A 332 3.88 -16.29 7.84
C ALA A 332 3.01 -16.91 6.74
N ALA A 333 3.58 -17.80 5.94
CA ALA A 333 2.88 -18.47 4.84
C ALA A 333 1.68 -19.29 5.33
N LYS A 334 1.77 -19.93 6.51
CA LYS A 334 0.66 -20.70 7.10
C LYS A 334 -0.61 -19.86 7.29
N VAL A 335 -0.48 -18.57 7.61
CA VAL A 335 -1.61 -17.69 7.90
C VAL A 335 -1.89 -16.69 6.76
N GLY A 336 -0.88 -16.40 5.94
CA GLY A 336 -0.90 -15.32 4.94
C GLY A 336 -0.71 -15.74 3.48
N ALA A 337 -0.31 -16.99 3.18
CA ALA A 337 -0.26 -17.45 1.79
C ALA A 337 -1.67 -17.87 1.33
N ILE A 338 -2.45 -16.90 0.85
CA ILE A 338 -3.82 -17.10 0.34
C ILE A 338 -3.83 -16.87 -1.17
N ASP A 339 -4.44 -17.78 -1.92
CA ASP A 339 -4.54 -17.64 -3.38
C ASP A 339 -5.47 -16.46 -3.71
N HIS A 340 -5.05 -15.62 -4.66
CA HIS A 340 -5.89 -14.52 -5.16
C HIS A 340 -7.26 -15.01 -5.67
N ALA A 341 -7.35 -16.24 -6.20
CA ALA A 341 -8.61 -16.82 -6.64
C ALA A 341 -9.65 -16.99 -5.50
N GLU A 342 -9.23 -16.97 -4.23
CA GLU A 342 -10.13 -17.11 -3.09
C GLU A 342 -10.79 -15.79 -2.65
N TRP A 343 -10.29 -14.64 -3.10
CA TRP A 343 -10.79 -13.34 -2.63
C TRP A 343 -10.78 -12.21 -3.68
N ALA A 344 -9.88 -12.23 -4.65
CA ALA A 344 -9.70 -11.17 -5.64
C ALA A 344 -10.55 -11.40 -6.90
N TYR A 345 -11.88 -11.47 -6.72
CA TYR A 345 -12.85 -11.65 -7.80
C TYR A 345 -14.19 -10.92 -7.55
N PRO A 346 -14.98 -10.64 -8.60
CA PRO A 346 -14.51 -10.50 -9.99
C PRO A 346 -13.51 -9.34 -10.11
N SER A 347 -12.59 -9.50 -11.06
CA SER A 347 -11.53 -8.52 -11.37
C SER A 347 -12.07 -7.18 -11.80
N VAL A 348 -11.23 -6.13 -11.72
CA VAL A 348 -11.61 -4.81 -12.23
C VAL A 348 -11.97 -4.90 -13.72
N ALA A 349 -11.21 -5.66 -14.50
CA ALA A 349 -11.48 -5.86 -15.93
C ALA A 349 -12.81 -6.59 -16.19
N GLU A 350 -13.09 -7.68 -15.47
CA GLU A 350 -14.37 -8.41 -15.59
C GLU A 350 -15.57 -7.53 -15.24
N ARG A 351 -15.44 -6.64 -14.24
CA ARG A 351 -16.49 -5.67 -13.90
C ARG A 351 -16.76 -4.67 -15.03
N LEU A 352 -15.71 -4.24 -15.72
CA LEU A 352 -15.84 -3.34 -16.87
C LEU A 352 -16.50 -4.02 -18.05
N GLU A 353 -16.16 -5.28 -18.31
CA GLU A 353 -16.79 -6.10 -19.34
C GLU A 353 -18.27 -6.32 -19.05
N ASN A 354 -18.62 -6.71 -17.82
CA ASN A 354 -20.01 -6.91 -17.40
C ASN A 354 -20.85 -5.63 -17.57
N ARG A 355 -20.30 -4.47 -17.20
CA ARG A 355 -21.02 -3.19 -17.37
C ARG A 355 -21.25 -2.86 -18.86
N LYS A 356 -20.27 -3.11 -19.74
CA LYS A 356 -20.45 -2.89 -21.18
C LYS A 356 -21.56 -3.77 -21.75
N VAL A 357 -21.67 -5.01 -21.29
CA VAL A 357 -22.76 -5.92 -21.67
C VAL A 357 -24.10 -5.38 -21.19
N GLU A 358 -24.20 -4.98 -19.91
CA GLU A 358 -25.42 -4.38 -19.34
C GLU A 358 -25.85 -3.11 -20.09
N GLU A 359 -24.93 -2.19 -20.38
CA GLU A 359 -25.21 -0.97 -21.15
C GLU A 359 -25.67 -1.26 -22.58
N GLN A 360 -25.11 -2.30 -23.22
CA GLN A 360 -25.53 -2.72 -24.55
C GLN A 360 -26.93 -3.34 -24.51
N THR A 361 -27.23 -4.19 -23.52
CA THR A 361 -28.58 -4.76 -23.34
C THR A 361 -29.62 -3.66 -23.14
N VAL A 362 -29.33 -2.65 -22.30
CA VAL A 362 -30.24 -1.51 -22.10
C VAL A 362 -30.44 -0.70 -23.38
N LYS A 363 -29.38 -0.49 -24.18
CA LYS A 363 -29.50 0.19 -25.48
C LYS A 363 -30.32 -0.62 -26.48
N ASP A 364 -30.15 -1.93 -26.53
CA ASP A 364 -30.89 -2.82 -27.42
C ASP A 364 -32.37 -2.87 -27.04
N GLU A 365 -32.69 -2.92 -25.73
CA GLU A 365 -34.06 -2.82 -25.22
C GLU A 365 -34.71 -1.46 -25.52
N GLN A 366 -33.97 -0.35 -25.35
CA GLN A 366 -34.45 0.99 -25.69
C GLN A 366 -34.66 1.17 -27.20
N ALA A 367 -33.78 0.60 -28.03
CA ALA A 367 -33.93 0.62 -29.48
C ALA A 367 -35.14 -0.21 -29.95
N ALA A 368 -35.39 -1.37 -29.32
CA ALA A 368 -36.56 -2.20 -29.58
C ALA A 368 -37.87 -1.50 -29.19
N LEU A 369 -37.88 -0.73 -28.09
CA LEU A 369 -39.02 0.08 -27.66
C LEU A 369 -39.25 1.34 -28.52
N ALA A 370 -38.18 1.90 -29.10
CA ALA A 370 -38.25 3.09 -29.94
C ALA A 370 -38.69 2.82 -31.39
N ASN A 371 -38.69 1.56 -31.83
CA ASN A 371 -39.03 1.18 -33.21
C ASN A 371 -40.05 0.02 -33.30
N PRO A 372 -41.29 0.19 -32.78
CA PRO A 372 -42.29 -0.87 -32.74
C PRO A 372 -42.75 -1.37 -34.13
N GLU A 373 -42.52 -0.59 -35.19
CA GLU A 373 -42.92 -0.95 -36.56
C GLU A 373 -42.08 -2.07 -37.18
N GLN A 374 -40.85 -2.32 -36.68
CA GLN A 374 -40.03 -3.45 -37.15
C GLN A 374 -40.40 -4.78 -36.48
N THR A 375 -40.92 -4.75 -35.26
CA THR A 375 -41.38 -5.97 -34.55
C THR A 375 -42.69 -6.50 -35.14
N VAL A 376 -43.57 -5.61 -35.61
CA VAL A 376 -44.83 -6.00 -36.27
C VAL A 376 -44.60 -6.49 -37.70
N ALA A 377 -43.62 -5.94 -38.43
CA ALA A 377 -43.28 -6.39 -39.79
C ALA A 377 -42.67 -7.81 -39.83
N ALA A 378 -41.91 -8.21 -38.80
CA ALA A 378 -41.37 -9.56 -38.68
C ALA A 378 -42.45 -10.62 -38.36
N VAL A 379 -43.41 -10.29 -37.49
CA VAL A 379 -44.54 -11.17 -37.17
C VAL A 379 -45.54 -11.27 -38.34
N ALA A 380 -45.67 -10.22 -39.15
CA ALA A 380 -46.55 -10.26 -40.33
C ALA A 380 -45.96 -11.08 -41.50
N GLN A 381 -44.64 -11.28 -41.57
CA GLN A 381 -44.01 -12.12 -42.61
C GLN A 381 -44.01 -13.61 -42.28
N GLU A 382 -44.10 -14.02 -41.01
CA GLU A 382 -44.25 -15.43 -40.62
C GLU A 382 -45.70 -15.95 -40.72
N VAL A 383 -46.70 -15.06 -40.81
CA VAL A 383 -48.12 -15.45 -40.95
C VAL A 383 -48.56 -15.60 -42.43
N VAL A 384 -47.67 -15.29 -43.39
CA VAL A 384 -47.97 -15.39 -44.84
C VAL A 384 -46.92 -16.22 -45.62
N ALA A 385 -46.20 -17.13 -44.95
CA ALA A 385 -45.33 -18.12 -45.62
C ALA A 385 -45.74 -19.56 -45.29
#